data_AF-A0A9X4LK29-F1
#
_entry.id   AF-A0A9X4LK29-F1
#
_cell.length_a   1.000
_cell.length_b   1.000
_cell.length_c   1.000
_cell.angle_alpha   90.00
_cell.angle_beta   90.00
_cell.angle_gamma   90.00
#
_symmetry.space_group_name_H-M   'P 1'
#
loop_
_entity.id
_entity.type
_entity.pdbx_description
1 polymer ?
#
loop_
_entity_poly.entity_id
_entity_poly.type
_entity_poly.pdbx_seq_one_letter_code
_entity_poly.pdbx_strand_id
1 'polypeptide(L)'
;MGSKNGKQIGQEHLATFEEYLLHGGQLPVAREGSLNLSELVRVTGIPKSSFYQNPKIEARLEEARHQQGLARAGERRRVEGDSPEGSSAEKPLAARATAQLERKLHRLEQQNAVLVAENSELRRQVKHLQLQLGREDMLIDSGRRIPAPAERS
;
A
#
# COMPACT_ATOMS: atom_id res chain seq x y z
N MET A 1 1.58 -30.45 20.50
CA MET A 1 0.72 -29.26 20.29
C MET A 1 1.12 -28.64 18.96
N GLY A 2 0.41 -28.97 17.88
CA GLY A 2 0.79 -28.57 16.52
C GLY A 2 0.63 -27.07 16.32
N SER A 3 1.71 -26.40 15.93
CA SER A 3 1.70 -24.97 15.61
C SER A 3 0.81 -24.76 14.38
N LYS A 4 -0.38 -24.18 14.56
CA LYS A 4 -1.26 -23.83 13.44
C LYS A 4 -0.50 -22.95 12.46
N ASN A 5 -0.57 -23.27 11.17
CA ASN A 5 0.11 -22.52 10.12
C ASN A 5 -0.52 -21.11 10.01
N GLY A 6 0.26 -20.06 9.76
CA GLY A 6 -0.25 -18.69 9.66
C GLY A 6 -1.39 -18.54 8.64
N LYS A 7 -1.40 -19.38 7.60
CA LYS A 7 -2.51 -19.47 6.62
C LYS A 7 -3.82 -20.00 7.22
N GLN A 8 -3.74 -20.96 8.15
CA GLN A 8 -4.92 -21.53 8.82
C GLN A 8 -5.50 -20.53 9.81
N ILE A 9 -4.64 -19.85 10.58
CA ILE A 9 -5.05 -18.78 11.50
C ILE A 9 -5.74 -17.64 10.73
N GLY A 10 -5.21 -17.26 9.57
CA GLY A 10 -5.84 -16.27 8.70
C GLY A 10 -7.22 -16.71 8.17
N GLN A 11 -7.40 -17.99 7.86
CA GLN A 11 -8.71 -18.52 7.44
C GLN A 11 -9.72 -18.57 8.59
N GLU A 12 -9.28 -18.95 9.80
CA GLU A 12 -10.13 -18.93 11.01
C GLU A 12 -10.65 -17.51 11.28
N HIS A 13 -9.77 -16.49 11.21
CA HIS A 13 -10.18 -15.09 11.38
C HIS A 13 -11.15 -14.61 10.30
N LEU A 14 -10.98 -15.06 9.05
CA LEU A 14 -11.93 -14.73 7.99
C LEU A 14 -13.30 -15.34 8.25
N ALA A 15 -13.36 -16.60 8.67
CA ALA A 15 -14.60 -17.27 9.01
C ALA A 15 -15.32 -16.57 10.17
N THR A 16 -14.59 -16.19 11.23
CA THR A 16 -15.16 -15.41 12.35
C THR A 16 -15.69 -14.05 11.90
N PHE A 17 -15.02 -13.39 10.96
CA PHE A 17 -15.48 -12.11 10.43
C PHE A 17 -16.73 -12.25 9.55
N GLU A 18 -16.80 -13.28 8.70
CA GLU A 18 -17.98 -13.57 7.88
C GLU A 18 -19.19 -13.96 8.74
N GLU A 19 -18.98 -14.76 9.79
CA GLU A 19 -20.01 -15.13 10.77
C GLU A 19 -20.55 -13.90 11.51
N TYR A 20 -19.67 -12.98 11.91
CA TYR A 20 -20.07 -11.71 12.50
C TYR A 20 -20.96 -10.86 11.58
N LEU A 21 -20.62 -10.79 10.28
CA LEU A 21 -21.44 -10.06 9.30
C LEU A 21 -22.79 -10.75 9.05
N LEU A 22 -22.82 -12.10 9.01
CA LEU A 22 -24.03 -12.89 8.83
C LEU A 22 -25.01 -12.72 10.00
N HIS A 23 -24.51 -12.58 11.22
CA HIS A 23 -25.33 -12.31 12.41
C HIS A 23 -25.81 -10.84 12.52
N GLY A 24 -25.64 -10.03 11.47
CA GLY A 24 -26.10 -8.64 11.45
C GLY A 24 -25.15 -7.68 12.16
N GLY A 25 -23.89 -8.06 12.34
CA GLY A 25 -22.85 -7.19 12.87
C GLY A 25 -22.65 -5.96 11.98
N GLN A 26 -23.08 -4.80 12.46
CA GLN A 26 -22.77 -3.53 11.80
C GLN A 26 -21.31 -3.17 12.05
N LEU A 27 -20.61 -2.72 11.00
CA LEU A 27 -19.22 -2.31 11.16
C LEU A 27 -19.19 -1.09 12.08
N PRO A 28 -18.41 -1.13 13.18
CA PRO A 28 -18.40 -0.04 14.13
C PRO A 28 -17.80 1.20 13.47
N VAL A 29 -18.56 2.28 13.50
CA VAL A 29 -18.21 3.53 12.86
C VAL A 29 -17.74 4.51 13.94
N ALA A 30 -16.68 5.25 13.66
CA ALA A 30 -16.28 6.39 14.46
C ALA A 30 -17.29 7.54 14.28
N ARG A 31 -17.26 8.53 15.19
CA ARG A 31 -18.10 9.74 15.09
C ARG A 31 -17.91 10.50 13.77
N GLU A 32 -16.78 10.28 13.10
CA GLU A 32 -16.42 10.86 11.80
C GLU A 32 -16.89 10.00 10.61
N GLY A 33 -17.74 9.00 10.81
CA GLY A 33 -18.25 8.17 9.70
C GLY A 33 -17.22 7.21 9.09
N SER A 34 -16.04 7.09 9.70
CA SER A 34 -14.96 6.19 9.28
C SER A 34 -14.98 4.88 10.08
N LEU A 35 -14.45 3.81 9.50
CA LEU A 35 -14.44 2.49 10.15
C LEU A 35 -13.52 2.47 11.38
N ASN A 36 -14.07 2.11 12.54
CA ASN A 36 -13.32 2.00 13.78
C ASN A 36 -12.77 0.58 13.95
N LEU A 37 -11.58 0.33 13.41
CA LEU A 37 -10.89 -0.96 13.52
C LEU A 37 -10.67 -1.39 14.99
N SER A 38 -10.50 -0.45 15.93
CA SER A 38 -10.26 -0.79 17.34
C SER A 38 -11.51 -1.39 17.99
N GLU A 39 -12.69 -0.84 17.69
CA GLU A 39 -13.96 -1.41 18.13
C GLU A 39 -14.25 -2.72 17.42
N LEU A 40 -13.93 -2.83 16.12
CA LEU A 40 -14.12 -4.07 15.38
C LEU A 40 -13.29 -5.21 15.96
N VAL A 41 -12.04 -4.95 16.34
CA VAL A 41 -11.18 -5.90 17.06
C VAL A 41 -11.77 -6.29 18.41
N ARG A 42 -12.38 -5.35 19.13
CA ARG A 42 -13.02 -5.64 20.43
C ARG A 42 -14.23 -6.55 20.28
N VAL A 43 -15.03 -6.34 19.24
CA VAL A 43 -16.28 -7.09 19.00
C VAL A 43 -16.01 -8.46 18.37
N THR A 44 -15.06 -8.53 17.44
CA THR A 44 -14.76 -9.78 16.69
C THR A 44 -13.62 -10.61 17.30
N GLY A 45 -12.80 -10.02 18.18
CA GLY A 45 -11.61 -10.65 18.75
C GLY A 45 -10.46 -10.83 17.74
N ILE A 46 -10.60 -10.36 16.50
CA ILE A 46 -9.60 -10.52 15.44
C ILE A 46 -8.49 -9.48 15.61
N PRO A 47 -7.20 -9.85 15.62
CA PRO A 47 -6.10 -8.91 15.76
C PRO A 47 -6.08 -7.86 14.62
N LYS A 48 -5.72 -6.61 14.94
CA LYS A 48 -5.54 -5.53 13.94
C LYS A 48 -4.62 -5.95 12.79
N SER A 49 -3.54 -6.67 13.09
CA SER A 49 -2.59 -7.16 12.10
C SER A 49 -3.24 -8.06 11.06
N SER A 50 -4.23 -8.87 11.43
CA SER A 50 -4.92 -9.79 10.53
C SER A 50 -5.76 -9.05 9.47
N PHE A 51 -6.32 -7.89 9.81
CA PHE A 51 -7.02 -7.02 8.87
C PHE A 51 -6.10 -6.40 7.81
N TYR A 52 -4.81 -6.22 8.12
CA TYR A 52 -3.81 -5.67 7.18
C TYR A 52 -3.01 -6.74 6.43
N GLN A 53 -2.79 -7.90 7.04
CA GLN A 53 -1.91 -8.94 6.49
C GLN A 53 -2.66 -10.01 5.69
N ASN A 54 -3.97 -10.18 5.94
CA ASN A 54 -4.78 -11.14 5.21
C ASN A 54 -5.62 -10.42 4.13
N PRO A 55 -5.21 -10.48 2.84
CA PRO A 55 -5.89 -9.75 1.77
C PRO A 55 -7.36 -10.17 1.59
N LYS A 56 -7.73 -11.39 2.03
CA LYS A 56 -9.12 -11.84 1.96
C LYS A 56 -10.00 -11.17 3.01
N ILE A 57 -9.46 -10.92 4.21
CA ILE A 57 -10.19 -10.21 5.27
C ILE A 57 -10.34 -8.74 4.88
N GLU A 58 -9.29 -8.14 4.32
CA GLU A 58 -9.35 -6.78 3.79
C GLU A 58 -10.43 -6.64 2.71
N ALA A 59 -10.45 -7.53 1.70
CA ALA A 59 -11.46 -7.51 0.65
C ALA A 59 -12.89 -7.62 1.22
N ARG A 60 -13.13 -8.53 2.16
CA ARG A 60 -14.45 -8.66 2.81
C ARG A 60 -14.83 -7.46 3.65
N LEU A 61 -13.86 -6.84 4.33
CA LEU A 61 -14.08 -5.62 5.10
C LEU A 61 -14.47 -4.47 4.16
N GLU A 62 -13.84 -4.35 3.00
CA GLU A 62 -14.18 -3.34 1.99
C GLU A 62 -15.56 -3.59 1.35
N GLU A 63 -15.91 -4.84 1.05
CA GLU A 63 -17.25 -5.20 0.56
C GLU A 63 -18.34 -4.84 1.58
N ALA A 64 -18.15 -5.23 2.84
CA ALA A 64 -19.09 -4.91 3.91
C ALA A 64 -19.18 -3.39 4.17
N ARG A 65 -18.04 -2.68 4.05
CA ARG A 65 -17.99 -1.21 4.11
C ARG A 65 -18.82 -0.58 2.99
N HIS A 66 -18.68 -1.08 1.76
CA HIS A 66 -19.43 -0.59 0.60
C HIS A 66 -20.94 -0.87 0.72
N GLN A 67 -21.32 -2.07 1.18
CA GLN A 67 -22.73 -2.43 1.41
C GLN A 67 -23.39 -1.56 2.48
N GLN A 68 -22.62 -1.12 3.49
CA GLN A 68 -23.11 -0.22 4.55
C GLN A 68 -22.96 1.27 4.21
N GLY A 69 -22.46 1.62 3.01
CA GLY A 69 -22.29 3.01 2.57
C GLY A 69 -21.28 3.81 3.41
N LEU A 70 -20.32 3.14 4.06
CA LEU A 70 -19.37 3.77 4.97
C LEU A 70 -18.18 4.35 4.20
N ALA A 71 -17.82 5.60 4.51
CA ALA A 71 -16.66 6.25 3.89
C ALA A 71 -15.36 5.61 4.40
N ARG A 72 -14.42 5.33 3.49
CA ARG A 72 -13.07 4.94 3.89
C ARG A 72 -12.42 6.09 4.67
N ALA A 73 -11.68 5.77 5.73
CA ALA A 73 -10.84 6.76 6.40
C ALA A 73 -9.87 7.36 5.36
N GLY A 74 -10.12 8.60 4.93
CA GLY A 74 -9.38 9.30 3.87
C GLY A 74 -10.15 9.59 2.58
N GLU A 75 -11.37 9.06 2.41
CA GLU A 75 -12.17 9.19 1.18
C GLU A 75 -13.30 10.23 1.29
N ARG A 76 -13.24 11.09 2.32
CA ARG A 76 -14.07 12.32 2.37
C ARG A 76 -13.57 13.35 1.35
N ARG A 77 -13.63 13.04 0.05
CA ARG A 77 -13.80 14.04 -1.00
C ARG A 77 -14.08 13.34 -2.32
N ARG A 78 -15.18 13.77 -2.95
CA ARG A 78 -15.79 13.28 -4.21
C ARG A 78 -16.74 12.11 -3.88
N VAL A 79 -18.07 12.23 -3.96
CA VAL A 79 -18.92 13.00 -4.89
C VAL A 79 -20.36 13.12 -4.29
N GLU A 80 -20.98 14.30 -4.45
CA GLU A 80 -22.42 14.69 -4.55
C GLU A 80 -23.48 14.11 -3.57
N GLY A 81 -24.43 14.86 -3.01
CA GLY A 81 -24.82 16.25 -3.15
C GLY A 81 -26.29 16.38 -2.70
N ASP A 82 -26.56 17.04 -1.58
CA ASP A 82 -27.83 17.75 -1.35
C ASP A 82 -27.66 18.80 -0.24
N SER A 83 -27.73 20.06 -0.69
CA SER A 83 -28.20 21.28 -0.02
C SER A 83 -27.54 21.83 1.26
N PRO A 84 -27.60 23.16 1.43
CA PRO A 84 -26.56 23.95 2.08
C PRO A 84 -26.99 24.47 3.45
N GLU A 85 -26.11 24.39 4.44
CA GLU A 85 -26.02 25.38 5.52
C GLU A 85 -24.92 24.98 6.51
N GLY A 86 -24.17 25.98 6.96
CA GLY A 86 -23.51 25.89 8.26
C GLY A 86 -22.00 25.99 8.26
N SER A 87 -21.54 27.10 8.84
CA SER A 87 -20.34 27.17 9.68
C SER A 87 -18.99 27.32 8.97
N SER A 88 -18.73 28.57 8.60
CA SER A 88 -17.40 29.19 8.55
C SER A 88 -16.68 29.10 9.91
N ALA A 89 -16.07 27.96 10.25
CA ALA A 89 -15.21 27.87 11.44
C ALA A 89 -14.08 26.80 11.42
N GLU A 90 -13.83 26.09 10.31
CA GLU A 90 -12.86 24.95 10.29
C GLU A 90 -11.55 25.18 9.51
N LYS A 91 -11.20 26.43 9.17
CA LYS A 91 -10.06 26.69 8.26
C LYS A 91 -8.63 26.43 8.80
N PRO A 92 -8.28 26.52 10.10
CA PRO A 92 -6.86 26.47 10.50
C PRO A 92 -6.28 25.06 10.64
N LEU A 93 -7.09 24.04 10.95
CA LEU A 93 -6.62 22.65 11.11
C LEU A 93 -6.44 21.95 9.75
N ALA A 94 -7.38 22.17 8.82
CA ALA A 94 -7.30 21.64 7.47
C ALA A 94 -6.05 22.17 6.72
N ALA A 95 -5.73 23.46 6.86
CA ALA A 95 -4.56 24.07 6.23
C ALA A 95 -3.22 23.53 6.78
N ARG A 96 -3.16 23.14 8.06
CA ARG A 96 -1.96 22.51 8.65
C ARG A 96 -1.79 21.07 8.17
N ALA A 97 -2.89 20.33 8.04
CA ALA A 97 -2.86 18.97 7.53
C ALA A 97 -2.42 18.92 6.05
N THR A 98 -2.90 19.84 5.21
CA THR A 98 -2.47 19.95 3.81
C THR A 98 -0.99 20.31 3.70
N ALA A 99 -0.50 21.27 4.50
CA ALA A 99 0.92 21.63 4.50
C ALA A 99 1.84 20.48 4.93
N GLN A 100 1.40 19.62 5.87
CA GLN A 100 2.17 18.42 6.24
C GLN A 100 2.16 17.36 5.13
N LEU A 101 1.05 17.20 4.41
CA LEU A 101 0.95 16.29 3.29
C LEU A 101 1.84 16.74 2.12
N GLU A 102 1.84 18.03 1.79
CA GLU A 102 2.70 18.62 0.75
C GLU A 102 4.19 18.41 1.08
N ARG A 103 4.60 18.61 2.35
CA ARG A 103 5.98 18.34 2.78
C ARG A 103 6.36 16.87 2.66
N LYS A 104 5.45 15.96 3.02
CA LYS A 104 5.67 14.51 2.87
C LYS A 104 5.76 14.13 1.40
N LEU A 105 4.89 14.69 0.57
CA LEU A 105 4.86 14.48 -0.88
C LEU A 105 6.17 14.94 -1.52
N HIS A 106 6.63 16.16 -1.24
CA HIS A 106 7.92 16.63 -1.74
C HIS A 106 9.11 15.78 -1.25
N ARG A 107 9.09 15.34 0.01
CA ARG A 107 10.14 14.44 0.51
C ARG A 107 10.15 13.11 -0.23
N LEU A 108 8.97 12.55 -0.51
CA LEU A 108 8.83 11.30 -1.26
C LEU A 108 9.23 11.46 -2.72
N GLU A 109 8.87 12.58 -3.36
CA GLU A 109 9.29 12.91 -4.73
C GLU A 109 10.81 13.00 -4.84
N GLN A 110 11.47 13.68 -3.89
CA GLN A 110 12.93 13.76 -3.83
C GLN A 110 13.57 12.38 -3.65
N GLN A 111 13.05 11.57 -2.72
CA GLN A 111 13.54 10.21 -2.52
C GLN A 111 13.34 9.34 -3.76
N ASN A 112 12.21 9.47 -4.44
CA ASN A 112 11.93 8.75 -5.68
C ASN A 112 12.93 9.16 -6.77
N ALA A 113 13.17 10.46 -6.94
CA ALA A 113 14.15 10.96 -7.91
C ALA A 113 15.56 10.41 -7.66
N VAL A 114 16.01 10.35 -6.40
CA VAL A 114 17.30 9.76 -6.03
C VAL A 114 17.34 8.26 -6.36
N LEU A 115 16.32 7.51 -5.95
CA LEU A 115 16.24 6.07 -6.22
C LEU A 115 16.19 5.76 -7.72
N VAL A 116 15.49 6.57 -8.51
CA VAL A 116 15.44 6.42 -9.98
C VAL A 116 16.82 6.68 -10.60
N ALA A 117 17.55 7.70 -10.12
CA ALA A 117 18.91 7.97 -10.56
C ALA A 117 19.85 6.80 -10.23
N GLU A 118 19.85 6.32 -8.99
CA GLU A 118 20.64 5.16 -8.56
C GLU A 118 20.29 3.91 -9.36
N ASN A 119 19.00 3.65 -9.60
CA ASN A 119 18.57 2.51 -10.40
C ASN A 119 19.08 2.61 -11.84
N SER A 120 19.07 3.81 -12.43
CA SER A 120 19.59 4.04 -13.78
C SER A 120 21.10 3.82 -13.85
N GLU A 121 21.84 4.23 -12.82
CA GLU A 121 23.28 4.04 -12.74
C GLU A 121 23.64 2.56 -12.55
N LEU A 122 22.99 1.87 -11.62
CA LEU A 122 23.17 0.44 -11.39
C LEU A 122 22.89 -0.37 -12.67
N ARG A 123 21.83 -0.03 -13.41
CA ARG A 123 21.53 -0.66 -14.71
C ARG A 123 22.65 -0.43 -15.72
N ARG A 124 23.27 0.77 -15.76
CA ARG A 124 24.42 1.05 -16.62
C ARG A 124 25.62 0.21 -16.20
N GLN A 125 25.91 0.10 -14.90
CA GLN A 125 27.01 -0.70 -14.37
C GLN A 125 26.83 -2.20 -14.71
N VAL A 126 25.63 -2.75 -14.49
CA VAL A 126 25.31 -4.14 -14.83
C VAL A 126 25.50 -4.39 -16.34
N LYS A 127 24.99 -3.49 -17.18
CA LYS A 127 25.16 -3.60 -18.64
C LYS A 127 26.65 -3.58 -19.03
N HIS A 128 27.44 -2.72 -18.39
CA HIS A 128 28.88 -2.64 -18.63
C HIS A 128 29.60 -3.94 -18.27
N LEU A 129 29.33 -4.48 -17.08
CA LEU A 129 29.90 -5.74 -16.60
C LEU A 129 29.49 -6.93 -17.49
N GLN A 130 28.22 -7.00 -17.91
CA GLN A 130 27.76 -8.03 -18.84
C GLN A 130 28.49 -7.99 -20.18
N LEU A 131 28.76 -6.79 -20.71
CA LEU A 131 29.54 -6.63 -21.93
C LEU A 131 31.01 -7.03 -21.75
N GLN A 132 31.59 -6.79 -20.57
CA GLN A 132 32.95 -7.25 -20.24
C GLN A 132 33.02 -8.77 -20.16
N LEU A 133 32.13 -9.39 -19.38
CA LEU A 133 32.06 -10.85 -19.23
C LEU A 133 31.83 -11.54 -20.58
N GLY A 134 30.88 -11.07 -21.38
CA GLY A 134 30.65 -11.65 -22.71
C GLY A 134 31.85 -11.54 -23.66
N ARG A 135 32.72 -10.53 -23.48
CA ARG A 135 33.98 -10.41 -24.24
C ARG A 135 35.05 -11.38 -23.72
N GLU A 136 35.13 -11.57 -22.41
CA GLU A 136 36.02 -12.56 -21.80
C GLU A 136 35.65 -13.97 -22.24
N ASP A 137 34.35 -14.31 -22.21
CA ASP A 137 33.83 -15.59 -22.69
C ASP A 137 34.20 -15.82 -24.16
N MET A 138 33.93 -14.84 -25.04
CA MET A 138 34.31 -14.97 -26.45
C MET A 138 35.83 -15.03 -26.66
N LEU A 139 36.64 -14.41 -25.81
CA LEU A 139 38.10 -14.51 -25.87
C LEU A 139 38.58 -15.91 -25.49
N ILE A 140 37.98 -16.51 -24.46
CA ILE A 140 38.26 -17.88 -24.03
C ILE A 140 37.87 -18.85 -25.15
N ASP A 141 36.69 -18.69 -25.73
CA ASP A 141 36.15 -19.60 -26.74
C ASP A 141 36.88 -19.48 -28.09
N SER A 142 37.20 -18.25 -28.53
CA SER A 142 37.78 -18.01 -29.87
C SER A 142 39.30 -17.83 -29.87
N GLY A 143 39.92 -17.64 -28.70
CA GLY A 143 41.34 -17.28 -28.56
C GLY A 143 41.69 -15.88 -29.09
N ARG A 144 40.70 -15.09 -29.56
CA ARG A 144 40.91 -13.77 -30.16
C ARG A 144 40.34 -12.66 -29.27
N ARG A 145 41.09 -11.57 -29.10
CA ARG A 145 40.63 -10.38 -28.36
C ARG A 145 39.56 -9.63 -29.16
N ILE A 146 38.39 -9.44 -28.56
CA ILE A 146 37.32 -8.59 -29.12
C ILE A 146 37.51 -7.14 -28.64
N PRO A 147 37.58 -6.14 -29.55
CA PRO A 147 37.73 -4.73 -29.18
C PRO A 147 36.48 -4.18 -28.48
N ALA A 148 36.66 -3.13 -27.67
CA ALA A 148 35.55 -2.48 -26.99
C ALA A 148 34.63 -1.77 -28.01
N PRO A 149 33.30 -1.75 -27.80
CA PRO A 149 32.40 -0.99 -28.65
C PRO A 149 32.74 0.51 -28.59
N ALA A 150 32.65 1.20 -29.73
CA ALA A 150 32.88 2.64 -29.80
C ALA A 150 31.83 3.37 -28.94
N GLU A 151 32.28 4.25 -28.04
CA GLU A 151 31.39 5.11 -27.27
C GLU A 151 30.68 6.07 -28.22
N ARG A 152 29.36 5.91 -28.37
CA ARG A 152 28.52 6.92 -29.01
C ARG A 152 28.11 7.92 -27.94
N SER A 153 28.70 9.11 -28.02
CA SER A 153 28.34 10.33 -27.29
C SER A 153 26.92 10.78 -27.60
#